data_AF-K9QNA8-F1
#
_entry.id   AF-K9QNA8-F1
#
_cell.length_a   1.000
_cell.length_b   1.000
_cell.length_c   1.000
_cell.angle_alpha   90.00
_cell.angle_beta   90.00
_cell.angle_gamma   90.00
#
_symmetry.space_group_name_H-M   'P 1'
#
loop_
_entity.id
_entity.type
_entity.pdbx_description
1 polymer ?
#
loop_
_entity_poly.entity_id
_entity_poly.type
_entity_poly.pdbx_seq_one_letter_code
_entity_poly.pdbx_strand_id
1 'polypeptide(L)' 'MKPEDMEVVEALIDKLTLAAILEMLERICHKKAENLRTHWQDEITAKLWDKAARQIEQINVDV' A
#
# COMPACT_ATOMS: atom_id res chain seq x y z
N MET A 1 -7.96 14.56 1.49
CA MET A 1 -6.95 14.44 2.56
C MET A 1 -6.97 15.70 3.37
N LYS A 2 -6.96 15.55 4.68
CA LYS A 2 -6.80 16.69 5.57
C LYS A 2 -5.30 16.96 5.74
N PRO A 3 -4.90 18.19 6.09
CA PRO A 3 -3.49 18.52 6.35
C PRO A 3 -2.83 17.58 7.37
N GLU A 4 -3.57 17.23 8.43
CA GLU A 4 -3.17 16.27 9.47
C GLU A 4 -2.81 14.88 8.92
N ASP A 5 -3.46 14.42 7.84
CA ASP A 5 -3.14 13.13 7.22
C ASP A 5 -1.77 13.19 6.49
N MET A 6 -1.45 14.33 5.89
CA MET A 6 -0.19 14.55 5.17
C MET A 6 0.99 14.62 6.12
N GLU A 7 0.84 15.34 7.25
CA GLU A 7 1.87 15.46 8.27
C GLU A 7 2.26 14.10 8.85
N VAL A 8 1.28 13.21 9.05
CA VAL A 8 1.55 11.83 9.52
C VAL A 8 2.34 11.03 8.49
N VAL A 9 2.00 11.14 7.21
CA VAL A 9 2.71 10.42 6.15
C VAL A 9 4.13 10.97 5.97
N GLU A 10 4.31 12.28 6.02
CA GLU A 10 5.61 12.94 5.95
C GLU A 10 6.53 12.48 7.10
N ALA A 11 6.02 12.51 8.34
CA ALA A 11 6.76 12.04 9.51
C ALA A 11 7.15 10.54 9.42
N LEU A 12 6.33 9.72 8.77
CA LEU A 12 6.63 8.31 8.53
C LEU A 12 7.70 8.12 7.46
N ILE A 13 7.66 8.92 6.39
CA ILE A 13 8.68 8.92 5.33
C ILE A 13 10.03 9.35 5.92
N ASP A 14 10.06 10.41 6.71
CA ASP A 14 11.29 10.88 7.36
C ASP A 14 11.92 9.82 8.28
N LYS A 15 11.07 9.03 8.94
CA LYS A 15 11.52 7.98 9.86
C LYS A 15 11.99 6.70 9.17
N LEU A 16 11.35 6.31 8.06
CA LEU A 16 11.51 4.97 7.46
C LEU A 16 12.10 4.97 6.06
N THR A 17 12.15 6.12 5.37
CA THR A 17 12.35 6.33 3.92
C THR A 17 11.12 6.06 3.07
N LEU A 18 11.04 6.75 1.92
CA LEU A 18 9.96 6.58 0.94
C LEU A 18 9.92 5.14 0.39
N ALA A 19 11.08 4.53 0.14
CA ALA A 19 11.17 3.16 -0.35
C ALA A 19 10.54 2.15 0.62
N ALA A 20 10.84 2.28 1.92
CA ALA A 20 10.25 1.40 2.94
C ALA A 20 8.72 1.60 3.06
N ILE A 21 8.23 2.84 2.94
CA ILE A 21 6.78 3.11 2.95
C ILE A 21 6.09 2.46 1.75
N LEU A 22 6.69 2.53 0.56
CA LEU A 22 6.14 1.88 -0.64
C LEU A 22 6.11 0.35 -0.48
N GLU A 23 7.18 -0.27 0.00
CA GLU A 23 7.20 -1.71 0.30
C GLU A 23 6.12 -2.08 1.33
N MET A 24 5.94 -1.28 2.38
CA MET A 24 4.88 -1.51 3.36
C MET A 24 3.48 -1.42 2.75
N LEU A 25 3.24 -0.44 1.87
CA LEU A 25 1.96 -0.29 1.19
C LEU A 25 1.67 -1.47 0.27
N GLU A 26 2.66 -1.93 -0.50
CA GLU A 26 2.56 -3.14 -1.33
C GLU A 26 2.13 -4.35 -0.49
N ARG A 27 2.81 -4.60 0.64
CA ARG A 27 2.49 -5.70 1.56
C ARG A 27 1.09 -5.58 2.17
N ILE A 28 0.65 -4.36 2.49
CA ILE A 28 -0.71 -4.09 2.97
C ILE A 28 -1.73 -4.42 1.87
N CYS A 29 -1.45 -4.06 0.61
CA CYS A 29 -2.32 -4.36 -0.52
C CYS A 29 -2.49 -5.87 -0.69
N HIS A 30 -1.42 -6.65 -0.68
CA HIS A 30 -1.50 -8.11 -0.75
C HIS A 30 -2.28 -8.72 0.41
N LYS A 31 -2.02 -8.26 1.64
CA LYS A 31 -2.75 -8.74 2.82
C LYS A 31 -4.25 -8.43 2.74
N LYS A 32 -4.63 -7.25 2.23
CA LYS A 32 -6.04 -6.91 2.01
C LYS A 32 -6.67 -7.78 0.93
N ALA A 33 -5.97 -8.04 -0.18
CA ALA A 33 -6.44 -8.92 -1.23
C ALA A 33 -6.70 -10.34 -0.70
N GLU A 34 -5.76 -10.89 0.06
CA GLU A 34 -5.92 -12.22 0.67
C GLU A 34 -7.08 -12.28 1.66
N ASN A 35 -7.23 -11.27 2.53
CA ASN A 35 -8.37 -11.20 3.44
C ASN A 35 -9.71 -11.14 2.70
N LEU A 36 -9.79 -10.40 1.59
CA LEU A 36 -10.99 -10.32 0.76
C LEU A 36 -11.37 -11.67 0.14
N ARG A 37 -10.39 -12.43 -0.35
CA ARG A 37 -10.63 -13.79 -0.88
C ARG A 37 -11.11 -14.74 0.20
N THR A 38 -10.40 -14.75 1.32
CA THR A 38 -10.53 -15.78 2.36
C THR A 38 -11.71 -15.56 3.29
N HIS A 39 -12.00 -14.31 3.66
CA HIS A 39 -13.03 -13.98 4.65
C HIS A 39 -14.32 -13.44 4.04
N TRP A 40 -14.22 -12.74 2.90
CA TRP A 40 -15.36 -12.04 2.29
C TRP A 40 -15.78 -12.61 0.93
N GLN A 41 -15.02 -13.57 0.38
CA GLN A 41 -15.24 -14.17 -0.94
C GLN A 41 -15.37 -13.12 -2.07
N ASP A 42 -14.76 -11.95 -1.87
CA ASP A 42 -14.82 -10.84 -2.81
C ASP A 42 -13.59 -10.85 -3.73
N GLU A 43 -13.67 -11.69 -4.76
CA GLU A 43 -12.62 -11.82 -5.77
C GLU A 43 -12.42 -10.56 -6.62
N ILE A 44 -13.46 -9.74 -6.80
CA ILE A 44 -13.38 -8.54 -7.63
C ILE A 44 -12.53 -7.50 -6.91
N THR A 45 -12.86 -7.20 -5.66
CA THR A 45 -12.10 -6.23 -4.86
C THR A 45 -10.71 -6.77 -4.54
N ALA A 46 -10.55 -8.07 -4.31
CA ALA A 46 -9.22 -8.68 -4.12
C ALA A 46 -8.30 -8.44 -5.32
N LYS A 47 -8.81 -8.60 -6.56
CA LYS A 47 -8.03 -8.31 -7.78
C LYS A 47 -7.62 -6.85 -7.90
N LEU A 48 -8.45 -5.91 -7.43
CA LEU A 48 -8.11 -4.48 -7.42
C LEU A 48 -6.94 -4.20 -6.47
N TRP A 49 -6.95 -4.81 -5.28
CA TRP A 49 -5.85 -4.69 -4.32
C TRP A 49 -4.54 -5.30 -4.83
N ASP A 50 -4.59 -6.47 -5.47
CA ASP A 50 -3.39 -7.06 -6.08
C ASP A 50 -2.87 -6.24 -7.26
N LYS A 51 -3.76 -5.63 -8.05
CA LYS A 51 -3.35 -4.71 -9.12
C LYS A 51 -2.66 -3.48 -8.53
N ALA A 52 -3.17 -2.92 -7.44
CA ALA A 52 -2.55 -1.79 -6.76
C ALA A 52 -1.15 -2.15 -6.20
N ALA A 53 -1.00 -3.34 -5.60
CA ALA A 53 0.29 -3.83 -5.12
C ALA A 53 1.34 -3.86 -6.24
N ARG A 54 0.98 -4.45 -7.39
CA ARG A 54 1.87 -4.51 -8.57
C ARG A 54 2.23 -3.14 -9.14
N GLN A 55 1.31 -2.17 -9.05
CA GLN A 55 1.60 -0.81 -9.47
C GLN A 55 2.64 -0.16 -8.54
N ILE A 56 2.57 -0.43 -7.23
CA ILE A 56 3.53 0.06 -6.24
C ILE A 56 4.90 -0.58 -6.44
N GLU A 57 4.96 -1.90 -6.68
CA GLU A 57 6.20 -2.64 -6.97
C GLU A 57 6.97 -2.06 -8.17
N GLN A 58 6.27 -1.48 -9.15
CA GLN A 58 6.86 -0.86 -10.34
C GLN A 58 7.37 0.57 -10.10
N ILE A 59 7.12 1.16 -8.94
CA ILE A 59 7.60 2.51 -8.63
C ILE A 59 9.08 2.40 -8.24
N ASN A 60 9.96 2.65 -9.21
CA ASN A 60 11.38 2.89 -8.92
C ASN A 60 11.54 4.27 -8.29
N VAL A 61 11.88 4.28 -7.01
CA VAL A 61 12.18 5.48 -6.23
C VAL A 61 13.66 5.46 -5.86
N ASP A 62 14.40 6.41 -6.41
CA ASP A 62 15.83 6.62 -6.17
C ASP A 62 15.99 8.02 -5.54
N VAL A 63 15.65 8.14 -4.26
CA VAL A 63 15.73 9.38 -3.44
C VAL A 63 16.19 9.08 -2.03
#